data_AF-A0AAV5WJ49-F1
#
_entry.id   AF-A0AAV5WJ49-F1
#
_cell.length_a   1.000
_cell.length_b   1.000
_cell.length_c   1.000
_cell.angle_alpha   90.00
_cell.angle_beta   90.00
_cell.angle_gamma   90.00
#
_symmetry.space_group_name_H-M   'P 1'
#
loop_
_entity.id
_entity.type
_entity.pdbx_description
1 polymer ?
#
loop_
_entity_poly.entity_id
_entity_poly.type
_entity_poly.pdbx_seq_one_letter_code
_entity_poly.pdbx_strand_id
1 'polypeptide(L)'
;LELKAHELRSKYTELQRQRIIKGLSEGEAMITFDYAQKQLSTSHVEDQKGYYAKTGMSWHIAHVLANVSGRFVEHSFVHIVETDTQDSQAVVSITEALLKELWTQGIHSVHIRSDNAAYYHCAPTLGSMPAMKGKTGVKVKSWSFSDAQNGKGSADRIAAQCKSKIRRYINSGGNVQNHTEMLWALDSHPHLAGISVYLVNITAPPTPPSLGTIHRVTDYSHFEFGDRKVRVWKYFGIGEGQVFDKLNNANLGVYKEKGRGGRFGSHETVLIDHHNIKHKHRAMFWHYNPHLIGKEESGYENVHIEEEVASPSAKTIEKKGLIFGCWCGARYIRYGNLLAHRAW
;
A
#
# COMPACT_ATOMS: atom_id res chain seq x y z
N LEU A 1 28.99 6.65 4.75
CA LEU A 1 28.63 6.99 3.35
C LEU A 1 27.27 6.41 2.97
N GLU A 2 26.98 5.16 3.32
CA GLU A 2 25.70 4.51 3.02
C GLU A 2 24.47 5.20 3.63
N LEU A 3 24.55 5.70 4.86
CA LEU A 3 23.44 6.44 5.49
C LEU A 3 23.06 7.70 4.68
N LYS A 4 24.05 8.50 4.27
CA LYS A 4 23.82 9.70 3.44
C LYS A 4 23.25 9.34 2.07
N ALA A 5 23.71 8.24 1.48
CA ALA A 5 23.18 7.74 0.21
C ALA A 5 21.72 7.26 0.37
N HIS A 6 21.40 6.60 1.47
CA HIS A 6 20.04 6.19 1.81
C HIS A 6 19.13 7.40 2.03
N GLU A 7 19.53 8.38 2.85
CA GLU A 7 18.75 9.61 3.07
C GLU A 7 18.46 10.35 1.76
N LEU A 8 19.45 10.46 0.87
CA LEU A 8 19.29 11.10 -0.43
C LEU A 8 18.28 10.34 -1.30
N ARG A 9 18.39 9.01 -1.40
CA ARG A 9 17.44 8.18 -2.15
C ARG A 9 16.03 8.25 -1.56
N SER A 10 15.90 8.21 -0.24
CA SER A 10 14.62 8.34 0.46
C SER A 10 13.96 9.68 0.14
N LYS A 11 14.69 10.81 0.23
CA LYS A 11 14.16 12.13 -0.16
C LYS A 11 13.78 12.18 -1.64
N TYR A 12 14.62 11.64 -2.51
CA TYR A 12 14.40 11.68 -3.95
C TYR A 12 13.18 10.88 -4.39
N THR A 13 13.03 9.66 -3.86
CA THR A 13 11.88 8.78 -4.16
C THR A 13 10.57 9.35 -3.61
N GLU A 14 10.61 10.13 -2.53
CA GLU A 14 9.46 10.85 -1.99
C GLU A 14 9.09 12.07 -2.83
N LEU A 15 10.07 12.87 -3.27
CA LEU A 15 9.82 13.96 -4.22
C LEU A 15 9.18 13.44 -5.51
N GLN A 16 9.63 12.29 -6.00
CA GLN A 16 9.00 11.62 -7.13
C GLN A 16 7.53 11.26 -6.85
N ARG A 17 7.25 10.67 -5.68
CA ARG A 17 5.88 10.35 -5.26
C ARG A 17 4.98 11.59 -5.30
N GLN A 18 5.46 12.69 -4.72
CA GLN A 18 4.73 13.95 -4.69
C GLN A 18 4.51 14.54 -6.09
N ARG A 19 5.49 14.43 -6.99
CA ARG A 19 5.35 14.86 -8.40
C ARG A 19 4.27 14.06 -9.11
N ILE A 20 4.23 12.74 -8.93
CA ILE A 20 3.19 11.89 -9.51
C ILE A 20 1.82 12.30 -8.99
N ILE A 21 1.65 12.42 -7.67
CA ILE A 21 0.36 12.78 -7.05
C ILE A 21 -0.13 14.15 -7.54
N LYS A 22 0.73 15.17 -7.54
CA LYS A 22 0.38 16.51 -8.03
C LYS A 22 0.03 16.53 -9.52
N GLY A 23 0.54 15.57 -10.29
CA GLY A 23 0.29 15.43 -11.72
C GLY A 23 -0.90 14.55 -12.09
N LEU A 24 -1.60 13.93 -11.12
CA LEU A 24 -2.74 13.07 -11.41
C LEU A 24 -3.89 13.88 -12.02
N SER A 25 -4.25 13.53 -13.26
CA SER A 25 -5.41 14.08 -13.95
C SER A 25 -6.68 13.29 -13.64
N GLU A 26 -7.85 13.78 -14.08
CA GLU A 26 -9.12 13.07 -13.85
C GLU A 26 -9.10 11.66 -14.45
N GLY A 27 -9.57 10.67 -13.67
CA GLY A 27 -9.52 9.26 -14.07
C GLY A 27 -8.13 8.63 -13.95
N GLU A 28 -7.19 9.32 -13.28
CA GLU A 28 -5.88 8.77 -12.94
C GLU A 28 -5.74 8.49 -11.44
N ALA A 29 -4.98 7.46 -11.11
CA ALA A 29 -4.71 7.11 -9.73
C ALA A 29 -3.25 6.72 -9.46
N MET A 30 -2.83 6.89 -8.22
CA MET A 30 -1.61 6.31 -7.68
C MET A 30 -1.97 5.15 -6.75
N ILE A 31 -1.39 3.98 -6.97
CA ILE A 31 -1.58 2.78 -6.16
C ILE A 31 -0.32 2.52 -5.35
N THR A 32 -0.48 2.29 -4.05
CA THR A 32 0.58 1.84 -3.14
C THR A 32 0.32 0.39 -2.76
N PHE A 33 1.20 -0.51 -3.17
CA PHE A 33 1.16 -1.93 -2.83
C PHE A 33 2.06 -2.23 -1.64
N ASP A 34 1.55 -3.08 -0.75
CA ASP A 34 2.34 -3.68 0.31
C ASP A 34 1.76 -5.03 0.74
N TYR A 35 2.63 -5.98 1.09
CA TYR A 35 2.19 -7.15 1.84
C TYR A 35 2.27 -6.80 3.32
N ALA A 36 1.12 -6.79 3.97
CA ALA A 36 1.08 -6.56 5.40
C ALA A 36 1.71 -7.75 6.15
N GLN A 37 2.27 -7.47 7.32
CA GLN A 37 2.68 -8.52 8.24
C GLN A 37 1.49 -9.47 8.49
N LYS A 38 1.75 -10.78 8.34
CA LYS A 38 0.75 -11.84 8.45
C LYS A 38 -0.11 -11.70 9.72
N GLN A 39 -1.41 -11.95 9.58
CA GLN A 39 -2.32 -12.03 10.71
C GLN A 39 -2.19 -13.42 11.34
N LEU A 40 -1.81 -13.49 12.61
CA LEU A 40 -1.78 -14.76 13.32
C LEU A 40 -3.20 -15.23 13.64
N SER A 41 -3.42 -16.53 13.57
CA SER A 41 -4.64 -17.17 14.08
C SER A 41 -4.84 -16.76 15.55
N THR A 42 -6.01 -16.20 15.90
CA THR A 42 -6.27 -15.69 17.26
C THR A 42 -7.73 -15.95 17.61
N SER A 43 -7.96 -16.41 18.84
CA SER A 43 -9.31 -16.66 19.38
C SER A 43 -9.57 -15.75 20.58
N HIS A 44 -10.83 -15.45 20.88
CA HIS A 44 -11.18 -14.66 22.08
C HIS A 44 -10.74 -15.35 23.38
N VAL A 45 -10.87 -16.67 23.42
CA VAL A 45 -10.38 -17.52 24.52
C VAL A 45 -9.31 -18.44 23.95
N GLU A 46 -8.09 -18.37 24.47
CA GLU A 46 -7.00 -19.25 24.06
C GLU A 46 -6.69 -20.28 25.13
N ASP A 47 -6.79 -21.56 24.78
CA ASP A 47 -6.29 -22.65 25.62
C ASP A 47 -4.76 -22.65 25.67
N GLN A 48 -4.20 -22.91 26.85
CA GLN A 48 -2.76 -22.89 27.13
C GLN A 48 -1.94 -23.83 26.21
N LYS A 49 -2.58 -24.82 25.58
CA LYS A 49 -1.98 -25.76 24.61
C LYS A 49 -1.92 -25.23 23.17
N GLY A 50 -2.64 -24.16 22.82
CA GLY A 50 -2.68 -23.57 21.47
C GLY A 50 -1.55 -22.58 21.17
N TYR A 51 -0.56 -22.43 22.06
CA TYR A 51 0.46 -21.39 21.99
C TYR A 51 1.55 -21.65 20.92
N TYR A 52 1.74 -22.89 20.48
CA TYR A 52 2.84 -23.27 19.59
C TYR A 52 2.40 -23.49 18.13
N ALA A 53 3.10 -22.84 17.19
CA ALA A 53 2.99 -23.02 15.73
C ALA A 53 1.69 -22.53 15.04
N LYS A 54 1.21 -21.32 15.38
CA LYS A 54 0.10 -20.69 14.65
C LYS A 54 0.53 -20.25 13.24
N THR A 55 -0.15 -20.76 12.21
CA THR A 55 0.04 -20.30 10.83
C THR A 55 -0.46 -18.87 10.69
N GLY A 56 0.36 -18.01 10.09
CA GLY A 56 -0.02 -16.63 9.77
C GLY A 56 -0.69 -16.55 8.40
N MET A 57 -1.84 -15.87 8.34
CA MET A 57 -2.59 -15.59 7.12
C MET A 57 -1.96 -14.43 6.34
N SER A 58 -1.62 -14.68 5.08
CA SER A 58 -1.08 -13.67 4.17
C SER A 58 -2.17 -12.76 3.63
N TRP A 59 -1.85 -11.47 3.52
CA TRP A 59 -2.77 -10.48 3.01
C TRP A 59 -2.02 -9.32 2.37
N HIS A 60 -2.52 -8.88 1.22
CA HIS A 60 -1.96 -7.83 0.39
C HIS A 60 -2.86 -6.60 0.43
N ILE A 61 -2.24 -5.43 0.53
CA ILE A 61 -2.93 -4.15 0.58
C ILE A 61 -2.59 -3.36 -0.67
N ALA A 62 -3.62 -2.89 -1.36
CA ALA A 62 -3.50 -1.88 -2.40
C ALA A 62 -4.24 -0.63 -1.95
N HIS A 63 -3.50 0.43 -1.64
CA HIS A 63 -4.08 1.73 -1.33
C HIS A 63 -4.07 2.61 -2.58
N VAL A 64 -5.24 3.09 -2.99
CA VAL A 64 -5.45 3.89 -4.20
C VAL A 64 -5.78 5.31 -3.81
N LEU A 65 -4.99 6.25 -4.32
CA LEU A 65 -5.27 7.68 -4.30
C LEU A 65 -5.61 8.12 -5.73
N ALA A 66 -6.85 8.49 -6.00
CA ALA A 66 -7.33 8.86 -7.32
C ALA A 66 -7.74 10.33 -7.41
N ASN A 67 -7.71 10.88 -8.62
CA ASN A 67 -8.36 12.15 -8.92
C ASN A 67 -9.69 11.87 -9.62
N VAL A 68 -10.79 12.16 -8.92
CA VAL A 68 -12.17 11.99 -9.39
C VAL A 68 -12.87 13.33 -9.29
N SER A 69 -13.45 13.81 -10.40
CA SER A 69 -14.13 15.12 -10.44
C SER A 69 -13.26 16.28 -9.92
N GLY A 70 -11.95 16.25 -10.21
CA GLY A 70 -10.99 17.29 -9.80
C GLY A 70 -10.61 17.27 -8.32
N ARG A 71 -10.89 16.18 -7.60
CA ARG A 71 -10.56 16.04 -6.17
C ARG A 71 -9.85 14.73 -5.88
N PHE A 72 -8.93 14.78 -4.93
CA PHE A 72 -8.30 13.58 -4.41
C PHE A 72 -9.26 12.79 -3.54
N VAL A 73 -9.34 11.49 -3.83
CA VAL A 73 -10.14 10.51 -3.11
C VAL A 73 -9.30 9.26 -2.86
N GLU A 74 -9.60 8.54 -1.79
CA GLU A 74 -8.87 7.33 -1.40
C GLU A 74 -9.78 6.10 -1.45
N HIS A 75 -9.25 4.94 -1.82
CA HIS A 75 -9.88 3.65 -1.56
C HIS A 75 -8.81 2.60 -1.33
N SER A 76 -9.09 1.56 -0.57
CA SER A 76 -8.12 0.51 -0.28
C SER A 76 -8.70 -0.87 -0.49
N PHE A 77 -7.89 -1.77 -1.05
CA PHE A 77 -8.28 -3.12 -1.40
C PHE A 77 -7.41 -4.08 -0.62
N VAL A 78 -8.05 -4.82 0.29
CA VAL A 78 -7.41 -5.80 1.15
C VAL A 78 -7.67 -7.18 0.56
N HIS A 79 -6.63 -7.84 0.10
CA HIS A 79 -6.71 -9.18 -0.48
C HIS A 79 -6.17 -10.18 0.54
N ILE A 80 -7.05 -10.95 1.18
CA ILE A 80 -6.72 -12.09 2.03
C ILE A 80 -6.39 -13.26 1.11
N VAL A 81 -5.12 -13.68 1.08
CA VAL A 81 -4.61 -14.68 0.13
C VAL A 81 -4.61 -16.05 0.78
N GLU A 82 -5.61 -16.87 0.45
CA GLU A 82 -5.83 -18.20 1.04
C GLU A 82 -4.67 -19.18 0.78
N THR A 83 -4.00 -19.05 -0.38
CA THR A 83 -2.84 -19.87 -0.73
C THR A 83 -1.56 -19.46 -0.02
N ASP A 84 -1.60 -18.40 0.80
CA ASP A 84 -0.46 -17.79 1.51
C ASP A 84 0.76 -17.50 0.62
N THR A 85 0.53 -17.38 -0.69
CA THR A 85 1.57 -17.25 -1.71
C THR A 85 1.96 -15.78 -1.84
N GLN A 86 3.25 -15.50 -1.71
CA GLN A 86 3.85 -14.17 -1.93
C GLN A 86 4.86 -14.26 -3.08
N ASP A 87 4.34 -14.32 -4.30
CA ASP A 87 5.17 -14.40 -5.51
C ASP A 87 4.75 -13.36 -6.57
N SER A 88 5.56 -13.26 -7.61
CA SER A 88 5.33 -12.37 -8.74
C SER A 88 3.96 -12.58 -9.38
N GLN A 89 3.52 -13.84 -9.45
CA GLN A 89 2.29 -14.20 -10.12
C GLN A 89 1.06 -13.76 -9.33
N ALA A 90 1.08 -13.93 -8.01
CA ALA A 90 0.05 -13.42 -7.12
C ALA A 90 -0.07 -11.91 -7.25
N VAL A 91 1.05 -11.18 -7.27
CA VAL A 91 1.07 -9.73 -7.50
C VAL A 91 0.43 -9.36 -8.84
N VAL A 92 0.82 -10.02 -9.94
CA VAL A 92 0.27 -9.71 -11.27
C VAL A 92 -1.23 -10.01 -11.35
N SER A 93 -1.67 -11.12 -10.75
CA SER A 93 -3.08 -11.54 -10.76
C SER A 93 -3.95 -10.61 -9.91
N ILE A 94 -3.46 -10.21 -8.73
CA ILE A 94 -4.10 -9.20 -7.87
C ILE A 94 -4.16 -7.85 -8.59
N THR A 95 -3.07 -7.45 -9.25
CA THR A 95 -3.02 -6.20 -10.03
C THR A 95 -4.09 -6.21 -11.12
N GLU A 96 -4.21 -7.28 -11.90
CA GLU A 96 -5.23 -7.37 -12.94
C GLU A 96 -6.65 -7.26 -12.37
N ALA A 97 -6.97 -8.00 -11.31
CA ALA A 97 -8.28 -7.95 -10.66
C ALA A 97 -8.62 -6.55 -10.14
N LEU A 98 -7.67 -5.92 -9.45
CA LEU A 98 -7.78 -4.54 -8.97
C LEU A 98 -8.02 -3.55 -10.11
N LEU A 99 -7.26 -3.65 -11.20
CA LEU A 99 -7.41 -2.74 -12.33
C LEU A 99 -8.77 -2.90 -13.02
N LYS A 100 -9.33 -4.12 -13.09
CA LYS A 100 -10.70 -4.32 -13.59
C LYS A 100 -11.72 -3.61 -12.72
N GLU A 101 -11.57 -3.65 -11.40
CA GLU A 101 -12.47 -2.92 -10.51
C GLU A 101 -12.31 -1.40 -10.69
N LEU A 102 -11.07 -0.89 -10.72
CA LEU A 102 -10.81 0.53 -10.94
C LEU A 102 -11.34 1.04 -12.29
N TRP A 103 -11.30 0.22 -13.35
CA TRP A 103 -11.92 0.55 -14.63
C TRP A 103 -13.42 0.82 -14.47
N THR A 104 -14.13 -0.01 -13.71
CA THR A 104 -15.56 0.21 -13.44
C THR A 104 -15.82 1.50 -12.68
N GLN A 105 -14.83 2.00 -11.93
CA GLN A 105 -14.90 3.24 -11.16
C GLN A 105 -14.41 4.48 -11.93
N GLY A 106 -14.24 4.37 -13.25
CA GLY A 106 -13.84 5.50 -14.10
C GLY A 106 -12.35 5.80 -14.07
N ILE A 107 -11.51 4.87 -13.61
CA ILE A 107 -10.05 5.03 -13.64
C ILE A 107 -9.50 4.40 -14.93
N HIS A 108 -8.73 5.17 -15.69
CA HIS A 108 -8.21 4.77 -17.00
C HIS A 108 -6.69 4.60 -17.01
N SER A 109 -6.00 5.19 -16.04
CA SER A 109 -4.54 5.11 -15.93
C SER A 109 -4.08 5.12 -14.48
N VAL A 110 -3.01 4.38 -14.20
CA VAL A 110 -2.46 4.28 -12.85
C VAL A 110 -0.94 4.38 -12.81
N HIS A 111 -0.43 4.91 -11.70
CA HIS A 111 0.96 4.83 -11.29
C HIS A 111 1.06 3.90 -10.09
N ILE A 112 1.96 2.92 -10.13
CA ILE A 112 2.12 1.95 -9.05
C ILE A 112 3.38 2.29 -8.25
N ARG A 113 3.30 2.12 -6.94
CA ARG A 113 4.44 2.17 -6.03
C ARG A 113 4.39 1.00 -5.08
N SER A 114 5.54 0.38 -4.83
CA SER A 114 5.69 -0.72 -3.87
C SER A 114 7.05 -0.65 -3.19
N ASP A 115 7.33 -1.57 -2.27
CA ASP A 115 8.71 -1.80 -1.87
C ASP A 115 9.50 -2.66 -2.84
N ASN A 116 10.79 -2.79 -2.52
CA ASN A 116 11.75 -3.58 -3.25
C ASN A 116 11.65 -5.09 -2.96
N ALA A 117 10.53 -5.59 -2.44
CA ALA A 117 10.38 -7.03 -2.26
C ALA A 117 10.47 -7.74 -3.62
N ALA A 118 11.12 -8.91 -3.65
CA ALA A 118 11.49 -9.60 -4.88
C ALA A 118 10.28 -9.95 -5.77
N TYR A 119 9.09 -10.15 -5.20
CA TYR A 119 7.87 -10.44 -5.94
C TYR A 119 7.27 -9.20 -6.65
N TYR A 120 7.54 -7.98 -6.17
CA TYR A 120 7.22 -6.76 -6.93
C TYR A 120 8.35 -6.42 -7.90
N HIS A 121 9.59 -6.46 -7.40
CA HIS A 121 10.76 -5.98 -8.13
C HIS A 121 11.44 -7.10 -8.92
N CYS A 122 10.70 -7.68 -9.86
CA CYS A 122 11.22 -8.70 -10.77
C CYS A 122 10.70 -8.52 -12.21
N ALA A 123 11.45 -9.09 -13.16
CA ALA A 123 11.14 -8.96 -14.58
C ALA A 123 9.76 -9.51 -14.97
N PRO A 124 9.25 -10.65 -14.42
CA PRO A 124 7.91 -11.13 -14.76
C PRO A 124 6.79 -10.17 -14.30
N THR A 125 6.89 -9.60 -13.09
CA THR A 125 5.91 -8.63 -12.60
C THR A 125 5.90 -7.38 -13.48
N LEU A 126 7.06 -6.74 -13.63
CA LEU A 126 7.17 -5.47 -14.35
C LEU A 126 6.92 -5.64 -15.85
N GLY A 127 7.37 -6.74 -16.44
CA GLY A 127 7.14 -7.07 -17.84
C GLY A 127 5.67 -7.30 -18.20
N SER A 128 4.81 -7.61 -17.22
CA SER A 128 3.38 -7.82 -17.43
C SER A 128 2.56 -6.53 -17.52
N MET A 129 3.10 -5.40 -17.06
CA MET A 129 2.35 -4.15 -16.93
C MET A 129 1.86 -3.55 -18.25
N PRO A 130 2.64 -3.55 -19.35
CA PRO A 130 2.16 -3.05 -20.65
C PRO A 130 0.90 -3.77 -21.16
N ALA A 131 0.77 -5.08 -20.88
CA ALA A 131 -0.38 -5.86 -21.31
C ALA A 131 -1.66 -5.57 -20.52
N MET A 132 -1.58 -4.90 -19.36
CA MET A 132 -2.73 -4.66 -18.49
C MET A 132 -3.82 -3.84 -19.17
N LYS A 133 -3.45 -2.84 -19.98
CA LYS A 133 -4.42 -2.02 -20.72
C LYS A 133 -5.36 -2.86 -21.58
N GLY A 134 -4.83 -3.85 -22.29
CA GLY A 134 -5.64 -4.74 -23.14
C GLY A 134 -6.53 -5.70 -22.35
N LYS A 135 -6.12 -6.07 -21.13
CA LYS A 135 -6.84 -7.03 -20.26
C LYS A 135 -7.90 -6.36 -19.39
N THR A 136 -7.69 -5.12 -18.98
CA THR A 136 -8.50 -4.46 -17.95
C THR A 136 -9.07 -3.11 -18.39
N GLY A 137 -8.60 -2.54 -19.50
CA GLY A 137 -8.91 -1.17 -19.92
C GLY A 137 -8.02 -0.10 -19.24
N VAL A 138 -7.31 -0.44 -18.15
CA VAL A 138 -6.50 0.51 -17.38
C VAL A 138 -5.04 0.45 -17.78
N LYS A 139 -4.46 1.60 -18.15
CA LYS A 139 -3.04 1.72 -18.47
C LYS A 139 -2.20 1.87 -17.19
N VAL A 140 -1.27 0.95 -16.95
CA VAL A 140 -0.20 1.19 -15.98
C VAL A 140 0.83 2.11 -16.61
N LYS A 141 0.94 3.36 -16.14
CA LYS A 141 1.87 4.37 -16.69
C LYS A 141 3.28 4.18 -16.16
N SER A 142 3.42 3.92 -14.86
CA SER A 142 4.74 3.67 -14.27
C SER A 142 4.66 2.81 -13.02
N TRP A 143 5.79 2.18 -12.67
CA TRP A 143 6.02 1.51 -11.39
C TRP A 143 7.28 2.09 -10.76
N SER A 144 7.18 2.51 -9.50
CA SER A 144 8.29 3.06 -8.72
C SER A 144 8.49 2.28 -7.42
N PHE A 145 9.70 2.31 -6.88
CA PHE A 145 10.03 1.61 -5.66
C PHE A 145 10.35 2.59 -4.52
N SER A 146 9.77 2.34 -3.34
CA SER A 146 10.16 3.03 -2.11
C SER A 146 11.50 2.51 -1.59
N ASP A 147 12.36 3.42 -1.13
CA ASP A 147 13.47 3.03 -0.25
C ASP A 147 12.90 2.55 1.09
N ALA A 148 13.65 1.72 1.82
CA ALA A 148 13.22 1.21 3.12
C ALA A 148 12.80 2.39 4.01
N GLN A 149 11.62 2.30 4.65
CA GLN A 149 11.02 3.32 5.52
C GLN A 149 10.35 4.54 4.87
N ASN A 150 10.36 4.75 3.54
CA ASN A 150 9.78 5.97 2.95
C ASN A 150 8.75 5.74 1.82
N GLY A 151 7.47 5.97 2.11
CA GLY A 151 6.38 5.95 1.13
C GLY A 151 5.39 4.79 1.23
N LYS A 152 5.51 3.92 2.24
CA LYS A 152 4.52 2.87 2.59
C LYS A 152 3.41 3.31 3.56
N GLY A 153 3.53 4.51 4.13
CA GLY A 153 2.70 4.93 5.26
C GLY A 153 1.20 4.79 5.03
N SER A 154 0.73 4.90 3.79
CA SER A 154 -0.69 4.68 3.46
C SER A 154 -1.11 3.21 3.59
N ALA A 155 -0.39 2.27 3.00
CA ALA A 155 -0.69 0.84 3.12
C ALA A 155 -0.50 0.32 4.56
N ASP A 156 0.57 0.76 5.25
CA ASP A 156 0.80 0.45 6.67
C ASP A 156 -0.34 0.97 7.57
N ARG A 157 -0.83 2.19 7.32
CA ARG A 157 -1.98 2.77 8.02
C ARG A 157 -3.24 1.92 7.80
N ILE A 158 -3.50 1.46 6.59
CA ILE A 158 -4.63 0.58 6.29
C ILE A 158 -4.46 -0.77 7.01
N ALA A 159 -3.26 -1.36 7.00
CA ALA A 159 -2.96 -2.58 7.75
C ALA A 159 -3.26 -2.40 9.23
N ALA A 160 -2.85 -1.28 9.82
CA ALA A 160 -3.10 -0.96 11.22
C ALA A 160 -4.60 -0.79 11.53
N GLN A 161 -5.37 -0.12 10.65
CA GLN A 161 -6.82 0.02 10.79
C GLN A 161 -7.52 -1.34 10.75
N CYS A 162 -7.17 -2.19 9.79
CA CYS A 162 -7.69 -3.54 9.68
C CYS A 162 -7.33 -4.40 10.89
N LYS A 163 -6.07 -4.38 11.36
CA LYS A 163 -5.65 -5.08 12.58
C LYS A 163 -6.40 -4.60 13.82
N SER A 164 -6.62 -3.28 13.94
CA SER A 164 -7.40 -2.70 15.02
C SER A 164 -8.86 -3.20 15.00
N LYS A 165 -9.47 -3.27 13.81
CA LYS A 165 -10.82 -3.83 13.64
C LYS A 165 -10.89 -5.32 14.00
N ILE A 166 -9.95 -6.12 13.50
CA ILE A 166 -9.82 -7.54 13.85
C ILE A 166 -9.72 -7.73 15.37
N ARG A 167 -8.88 -6.91 16.03
CA ARG A 167 -8.74 -6.95 17.49
C ARG A 167 -10.05 -6.64 18.22
N ARG A 168 -10.79 -5.60 17.78
CA ARG A 168 -12.11 -5.28 18.35
C ARG A 168 -13.11 -6.41 18.17
N TYR A 169 -13.12 -7.05 17.00
CA TYR A 169 -13.97 -8.19 16.71
C TYR A 169 -13.67 -9.36 17.66
N ILE A 170 -12.38 -9.69 17.83
CA ILE A 170 -11.95 -10.73 18.78
C ILE A 170 -12.38 -10.38 20.21
N ASN A 171 -12.11 -9.15 20.65
CA ASN A 171 -12.48 -8.67 22.00
C ASN A 171 -14.01 -8.65 22.24
N SER A 172 -14.82 -8.72 21.19
CA SER A 172 -16.28 -8.80 21.28
C SER A 172 -16.79 -10.25 21.31
N GLY A 173 -15.91 -11.23 21.52
CA GLY A 173 -16.23 -12.67 21.55
C GLY A 173 -16.03 -13.39 20.22
N GLY A 174 -15.53 -12.70 19.18
CA GLY A 174 -15.25 -13.30 17.88
C GLY A 174 -13.95 -14.10 17.82
N ASN A 175 -13.81 -14.94 16.79
CA ASN A 175 -12.57 -15.68 16.51
C ASN A 175 -12.08 -15.37 15.09
N VAL A 176 -10.76 -15.41 14.90
CA VAL A 176 -10.10 -15.23 13.61
C VAL A 176 -9.02 -16.30 13.48
N GLN A 177 -9.47 -17.53 13.19
CA GLN A 177 -8.63 -18.72 13.12
C GLN A 177 -8.21 -19.09 11.69
N ASN A 178 -8.99 -18.67 10.70
CA ASN A 178 -8.78 -18.96 9.28
C ASN A 178 -9.12 -17.74 8.40
N HIS A 179 -8.75 -17.80 7.11
CA HIS A 179 -8.91 -16.68 6.18
C HIS A 179 -10.37 -16.23 6.00
N THR A 180 -11.33 -17.16 6.09
CA THR A 180 -12.77 -16.85 6.02
C THR A 180 -13.24 -16.07 7.23
N GLU A 181 -12.82 -16.47 8.44
CA GLU A 181 -13.12 -15.72 9.66
C GLU A 181 -12.45 -14.34 9.68
N MET A 182 -11.25 -14.23 9.10
CA MET A 182 -10.61 -12.92 8.91
C MET A 182 -11.43 -12.01 7.98
N LEU A 183 -12.02 -12.56 6.91
CA LEU A 183 -12.96 -11.82 6.06
C LEU A 183 -14.18 -11.36 6.88
N TRP A 184 -14.81 -12.25 7.64
CA TRP A 184 -15.98 -11.89 8.47
C TRP A 184 -15.65 -10.80 9.50
N ALA A 185 -14.49 -10.89 10.15
CA ALA A 185 -14.05 -9.87 11.11
C ALA A 185 -13.89 -8.49 10.44
N LEU A 186 -13.33 -8.43 9.23
CA LEU A 186 -13.15 -7.19 8.49
C LEU A 186 -14.46 -6.66 7.88
N ASP A 187 -15.38 -7.55 7.52
CA ASP A 187 -16.70 -7.22 6.99
C ASP A 187 -17.73 -6.87 8.08
N SER A 188 -17.48 -7.21 9.34
CA SER A 188 -18.40 -6.94 10.46
C SER A 188 -18.79 -5.45 10.57
N HIS A 189 -20.01 -5.14 11.00
CA HIS A 189 -20.45 -3.75 11.14
C HIS A 189 -19.82 -3.07 12.37
N PRO A 190 -19.46 -1.77 12.28
CA PRO A 190 -19.51 -0.91 11.10
C PRO A 190 -18.34 -1.16 10.13
N HIS A 191 -18.61 -1.04 8.82
CA HIS A 191 -17.57 -1.14 7.79
C HIS A 191 -16.54 -0.01 7.90
N LEU A 192 -15.27 -0.32 7.57
CA LEU A 192 -14.24 0.70 7.41
C LEU A 192 -14.52 1.50 6.13
N ALA A 193 -14.39 2.82 6.20
CA ALA A 193 -14.68 3.71 5.08
C ALA A 193 -13.62 3.55 3.97
N GLY A 194 -14.08 3.43 2.72
CA GLY A 194 -13.23 3.24 1.53
C GLY A 194 -12.33 2.02 1.58
N ILE A 195 -12.82 0.90 2.11
CA ILE A 195 -12.09 -0.37 2.10
C ILE A 195 -12.96 -1.49 1.49
N SER A 196 -12.47 -2.09 0.42
CA SER A 196 -12.92 -3.38 -0.11
C SER A 196 -12.03 -4.49 0.45
N VAL A 197 -12.63 -5.63 0.81
CA VAL A 197 -11.95 -6.82 1.32
C VAL A 197 -12.31 -7.99 0.44
N TYR A 198 -11.31 -8.76 0.01
CA TYR A 198 -11.44 -9.92 -0.85
C TYR A 198 -10.78 -11.12 -0.20
N LEU A 199 -11.47 -12.26 -0.15
CA LEU A 199 -10.87 -13.55 0.08
C LEU A 199 -10.56 -14.19 -1.28
N VAL A 200 -9.29 -14.43 -1.56
CA VAL A 200 -8.83 -14.86 -2.88
C VAL A 200 -8.01 -16.13 -2.80
N ASN A 201 -8.21 -17.00 -3.78
CA ASN A 201 -7.37 -18.14 -4.04
C ASN A 201 -6.61 -17.89 -5.35
N ILE A 202 -5.27 -17.97 -5.29
CA ILE A 202 -4.41 -17.73 -6.44
C ILE A 202 -3.58 -19.00 -6.67
N THR A 203 -3.83 -19.67 -7.80
CA THR A 203 -3.09 -20.89 -8.17
C THR A 203 -2.09 -20.64 -9.29
N ALA A 204 -1.08 -21.50 -9.36
CA ALA A 204 -0.09 -21.57 -10.43
C ALA A 204 -0.75 -21.55 -11.83
N PRO A 205 -0.06 -21.01 -12.85
CA PRO A 205 -0.61 -20.97 -14.19
C PRO A 205 -0.54 -22.38 -14.79
N PRO A 206 -1.39 -22.68 -15.79
CA PRO A 206 -1.30 -23.95 -16.52
C PRO A 206 0.01 -24.10 -17.33
N THR A 207 0.82 -23.04 -17.48
CA THR A 207 2.04 -23.04 -18.29
C THR A 207 3.14 -22.24 -17.59
N PRO A 208 4.41 -22.70 -17.59
CA PRO A 208 5.51 -21.99 -16.94
C PRO A 208 5.68 -20.59 -17.52
N PRO A 209 5.99 -19.58 -16.68
CA PRO A 209 6.17 -18.21 -17.14
C PRO A 209 7.36 -18.14 -18.10
N SER A 210 7.20 -17.41 -19.20
CA SER A 210 8.33 -17.04 -20.05
C SER A 210 9.27 -16.11 -19.26
N LEU A 211 10.56 -16.47 -19.15
CA LEU A 211 11.58 -15.68 -18.47
C LEU A 211 11.65 -14.26 -19.08
N GLY A 212 11.54 -13.24 -18.23
CA GLY A 212 11.56 -11.83 -18.62
C GLY A 212 12.94 -11.34 -19.08
N THR A 213 12.97 -10.46 -20.07
CA THR A 213 14.19 -9.93 -20.72
C THR A 213 14.67 -8.59 -20.14
N ILE A 214 14.07 -8.10 -19.03
CA ILE A 214 14.61 -6.93 -18.32
C ILE A 214 15.87 -7.36 -17.57
N HIS A 215 16.99 -7.31 -18.28
CA HIS A 215 18.29 -7.67 -17.72
C HIS A 215 18.64 -6.75 -16.57
N ARG A 216 19.12 -7.33 -15.46
CA ARG A 216 19.55 -6.59 -14.26
C ARG A 216 18.43 -5.69 -13.70
N VAL A 217 17.19 -6.19 -13.70
CA VAL A 217 16.00 -5.45 -13.25
C VAL A 217 16.19 -4.71 -11.92
N THR A 218 16.90 -5.33 -10.97
CA THR A 218 17.20 -4.79 -9.63
C THR A 218 18.06 -3.52 -9.62
N ASP A 219 18.70 -3.18 -10.74
CA ASP A 219 19.52 -1.97 -10.85
C ASP A 219 18.67 -0.71 -11.06
N TYR A 220 17.38 -0.86 -11.36
CA TYR A 220 16.48 0.23 -11.69
C TYR A 220 15.47 0.45 -10.55
N SER A 221 15.13 1.70 -10.25
CA SER A 221 14.14 2.06 -9.22
C SER A 221 12.85 2.62 -9.81
N HIS A 222 12.84 2.91 -11.11
CA HIS A 222 11.68 3.46 -11.80
C HIS A 222 11.51 2.88 -13.20
N PHE A 223 10.26 2.60 -13.54
CA PHE A 223 9.84 1.95 -14.78
C PHE A 223 8.66 2.73 -15.34
N GLU A 224 8.77 3.26 -16.55
CA GLU A 224 7.67 3.86 -17.30
C GLU A 224 7.27 2.95 -18.45
N PHE A 225 5.99 2.66 -18.56
CA PHE A 225 5.47 1.71 -19.55
C PHE A 225 4.82 2.44 -20.72
N GLY A 226 5.35 2.17 -21.91
CA GLY A 226 4.67 2.36 -23.19
C GLY A 226 3.89 1.11 -23.59
N ASP A 227 3.32 1.11 -24.80
CA ASP A 227 2.44 0.02 -25.24
C ASP A 227 3.14 -1.34 -25.33
N ARG A 228 4.41 -1.37 -25.76
CA ARG A 228 5.25 -2.59 -25.85
C ARG A 228 6.69 -2.38 -25.39
N LYS A 229 6.94 -1.28 -24.68
CA LYS A 229 8.28 -0.86 -24.26
C LYS A 229 8.23 -0.42 -22.82
N VAL A 230 9.34 -0.61 -22.11
CA VAL A 230 9.54 -0.03 -20.78
C VAL A 230 10.81 0.78 -20.81
N ARG A 231 10.71 2.02 -20.34
CA ARG A 231 11.87 2.87 -20.07
C ARG A 231 12.17 2.77 -18.58
N VAL A 232 13.43 2.55 -18.24
CA VAL A 232 13.87 2.28 -16.88
C VAL A 232 14.99 3.23 -16.46
N TRP A 233 15.02 3.55 -15.17
CA TRP A 233 16.05 4.39 -14.58
C TRP A 233 16.53 3.81 -13.26
N LYS A 234 17.84 3.93 -13.02
CA LYS A 234 18.41 3.73 -11.69
C LYS A 234 17.85 4.72 -10.68
N TYR A 235 17.70 5.98 -11.10
CA TYR A 235 17.03 7.05 -10.36
C TYR A 235 16.20 7.85 -11.34
N PHE A 236 14.90 7.97 -11.07
CA PHE A 236 13.95 8.64 -11.96
C PHE A 236 14.44 10.03 -12.40
N GLY A 237 14.34 10.38 -13.67
CA GLY A 237 14.67 11.73 -14.15
C GLY A 237 16.16 12.10 -14.16
N ILE A 238 17.06 11.16 -13.85
CA ILE A 238 18.51 11.33 -14.03
C ILE A 238 18.94 10.57 -15.28
N GLY A 239 19.33 11.33 -16.32
CA GLY A 239 19.69 10.79 -17.63
C GLY A 239 18.48 10.36 -18.47
N GLU A 240 18.75 9.87 -19.68
CA GLU A 240 17.70 9.54 -20.67
C GLU A 240 16.90 8.27 -20.35
N GLY A 241 17.45 7.42 -19.45
CA GLY A 241 16.91 6.09 -19.14
C GLY A 241 17.29 5.04 -20.18
N GLN A 242 17.11 3.77 -19.83
CA GLN A 242 17.33 2.64 -20.73
C GLN A 242 16.00 2.08 -21.20
N VAL A 243 15.89 1.68 -22.46
CA VAL A 243 14.64 1.16 -23.04
C VAL A 243 14.75 -0.33 -23.32
N PHE A 244 13.71 -1.08 -22.95
CA PHE A 244 13.55 -2.50 -23.25
C PHE A 244 12.25 -2.72 -24.03
N ASP A 245 12.34 -3.43 -25.15
CA ASP A 245 11.23 -3.62 -26.11
C ASP A 245 10.72 -5.06 -26.18
N LYS A 246 11.48 -6.02 -25.64
CA LYS A 246 11.10 -7.44 -25.55
C LYS A 246 10.58 -7.71 -24.15
N LEU A 247 9.31 -7.40 -23.93
CA LEU A 247 8.66 -7.61 -22.64
C LEU A 247 7.83 -8.89 -22.70
N ASN A 248 8.16 -9.82 -21.82
CA ASN A 248 7.39 -11.03 -21.62
C ASN A 248 6.39 -10.80 -20.49
N ASN A 249 5.16 -11.26 -20.71
CA ASN A 249 4.13 -11.25 -19.69
C ASN A 249 4.35 -12.46 -18.78
N ALA A 250 4.21 -12.28 -17.47
CA ALA A 250 3.97 -13.40 -16.59
C ALA A 250 2.67 -14.08 -17.03
N ASN A 251 2.69 -15.42 -17.10
CA ASN A 251 1.44 -16.15 -17.23
C ASN A 251 0.63 -15.87 -15.97
N LEU A 252 -0.59 -15.39 -16.19
CA LEU A 252 -1.49 -15.07 -15.09
C LEU A 252 -1.84 -16.34 -14.34
N GLY A 253 -1.80 -16.25 -13.01
CA GLY A 253 -2.44 -17.26 -12.19
C GLY A 253 -3.94 -17.26 -12.38
N VAL A 254 -4.59 -18.32 -11.92
CA VAL A 254 -6.04 -18.29 -11.79
C VAL A 254 -6.36 -17.51 -10.53
N TYR A 255 -6.87 -16.28 -10.70
CA TYR A 255 -7.46 -15.50 -9.62
C TYR A 255 -8.89 -15.97 -9.41
N LYS A 256 -9.18 -16.57 -8.25
CA LYS A 256 -10.53 -16.98 -7.86
C LYS A 256 -10.95 -16.25 -6.59
N GLU A 257 -11.90 -15.35 -6.73
CA GLU A 257 -12.61 -14.77 -5.59
C GLU A 257 -13.45 -15.86 -4.90
N LYS A 258 -13.26 -16.02 -3.59
CA LYS A 258 -14.00 -16.96 -2.74
C LYS A 258 -15.03 -16.25 -1.88
N GLY A 259 -14.82 -14.97 -1.62
CA GLY A 259 -15.72 -14.11 -0.86
C GLY A 259 -15.23 -12.68 -0.89
N ARG A 260 -16.10 -11.75 -0.50
CA ARG A 260 -15.80 -10.32 -0.46
C ARG A 260 -16.61 -9.63 0.64
N GLY A 261 -16.12 -8.50 1.14
CA GLY A 261 -16.74 -7.69 2.19
C GLY A 261 -16.25 -6.23 2.17
N GLY A 262 -16.93 -5.33 2.87
CA GLY A 262 -16.63 -3.90 2.87
C GLY A 262 -17.38 -3.10 1.80
N ARG A 263 -16.73 -2.10 1.20
CA ARG A 263 -17.34 -1.12 0.29
C ARG A 263 -17.00 -1.43 -1.16
N PHE A 264 -18.01 -1.72 -1.98
CA PHE A 264 -17.82 -2.02 -3.40
C PHE A 264 -18.52 -1.02 -4.30
N GLY A 265 -17.91 -0.79 -5.46
CA GLY A 265 -18.49 0.01 -6.51
C GLY A 265 -19.46 -0.80 -7.38
N SER A 266 -20.42 -0.09 -7.95
CA SER A 266 -21.40 -0.45 -8.96
C SER A 266 -21.53 0.71 -9.95
N HIS A 267 -22.17 0.49 -11.10
CA HIS A 267 -22.40 1.55 -12.08
C HIS A 267 -23.16 2.75 -11.47
N GLU A 268 -24.14 2.49 -10.60
CA GLU A 268 -24.90 3.53 -9.90
C GLU A 268 -24.03 4.33 -8.92
N THR A 269 -23.20 3.66 -8.13
CA THR A 269 -22.31 4.35 -7.18
C THR A 269 -21.30 5.25 -7.87
N VAL A 270 -20.87 4.94 -9.10
CA VAL A 270 -19.95 5.83 -9.84
C VAL A 270 -20.60 7.18 -10.10
N LEU A 271 -21.83 7.18 -10.61
CA LEU A 271 -22.56 8.41 -10.90
C LEU A 271 -22.82 9.20 -9.61
N ILE A 272 -23.22 8.49 -8.53
CA ILE A 272 -23.45 9.09 -7.22
C ILE A 272 -22.16 9.67 -6.64
N ASP A 273 -21.04 8.95 -6.71
CA ASP A 273 -19.77 9.39 -6.16
C ASP A 273 -19.24 10.59 -6.93
N HIS A 274 -19.28 10.58 -8.27
CA HIS A 274 -18.92 11.76 -9.08
C HIS A 274 -19.74 12.99 -8.68
N HIS A 275 -21.06 12.83 -8.53
CA HIS A 275 -21.93 13.90 -8.05
C HIS A 275 -21.51 14.38 -6.66
N ASN A 276 -21.42 13.46 -5.69
CA ASN A 276 -21.13 13.78 -4.30
C ASN A 276 -19.77 14.46 -4.15
N ILE A 277 -18.71 13.91 -4.78
CA ILE A 277 -17.35 14.47 -4.72
C ILE A 277 -17.33 15.87 -5.33
N LYS A 278 -17.98 16.09 -6.48
CA LYS A 278 -18.09 17.41 -7.11
C LYS A 278 -18.74 18.43 -6.17
N HIS A 279 -19.81 18.02 -5.48
CA HIS A 279 -20.57 18.84 -4.54
C HIS A 279 -20.02 18.83 -3.10
N LYS A 280 -18.83 18.26 -2.86
CA LYS A 280 -18.19 18.17 -1.54
C LYS A 280 -18.99 17.38 -0.49
N HIS A 281 -19.75 16.38 -0.91
CA HIS A 281 -20.45 15.43 -0.06
C HIS A 281 -19.68 14.12 0.07
N ARG A 282 -20.01 13.32 1.10
CA ARG A 282 -19.42 11.98 1.28
C ARG A 282 -19.74 11.08 0.10
N ALA A 283 -18.73 10.36 -0.38
CA ALA A 283 -18.87 9.29 -1.37
C ALA A 283 -19.20 7.95 -0.70
N MET A 284 -19.71 7.02 -1.51
CA MET A 284 -20.17 5.69 -1.12
C MET A 284 -19.05 4.66 -1.25
N PHE A 285 -18.42 4.60 -2.44
CA PHE A 285 -17.28 3.74 -2.68
C PHE A 285 -16.03 4.46 -2.18
N TRP A 286 -15.72 5.61 -2.79
CA TRP A 286 -14.54 6.37 -2.44
C TRP A 286 -14.59 6.89 -1.00
N HIS A 287 -13.49 6.75 -0.26
CA HIS A 287 -13.26 7.54 0.94
C HIS A 287 -12.84 8.95 0.55
N TYR A 288 -13.78 9.87 0.72
CA TYR A 288 -13.57 11.29 0.52
C TYR A 288 -14.04 12.04 1.78
N ASN A 289 -13.12 12.75 2.43
CA ASN A 289 -13.43 13.58 3.58
C ASN A 289 -13.38 15.07 3.20
N PRO A 290 -14.53 15.72 2.98
CA PRO A 290 -14.58 17.11 2.54
C PRO A 290 -14.04 18.11 3.56
N HIS A 291 -13.89 17.71 4.83
CA HIS A 291 -13.39 18.57 5.92
C HIS A 291 -11.85 18.59 6.03
N LEU A 292 -11.13 17.73 5.30
CA LEU A 292 -9.67 17.77 5.21
C LEU A 292 -9.16 18.71 4.09
N ILE A 293 -10.08 19.27 3.30
CA ILE A 293 -9.76 20.22 2.22
C ILE A 293 -9.25 21.53 2.84
N GLY A 294 -7.93 21.75 2.76
CA GLY A 294 -7.27 22.98 3.20
C GLY A 294 -6.17 22.80 4.27
N LYS A 295 -5.97 21.59 4.81
CA LYS A 295 -4.83 21.29 5.73
C LYS A 295 -3.64 20.61 5.04
N GLU A 296 -3.78 20.20 3.78
CA GLU A 296 -2.79 19.38 3.06
C GLU A 296 -1.93 20.15 2.04
N GLU A 297 -1.89 21.48 2.11
CA GLU A 297 -0.88 22.25 1.34
C GLU A 297 0.51 22.25 2.01
N SER A 298 0.62 21.74 3.24
CA SER A 298 1.89 21.65 3.97
C SER A 298 2.15 20.25 4.54
N GLY A 299 2.50 19.30 3.67
CA GLY A 299 3.09 18.02 4.09
C GLY A 299 2.12 17.06 4.79
N TYR A 300 2.04 15.83 4.29
CA TYR A 300 1.38 14.74 4.99
C TYR A 300 2.18 14.38 6.25
N GLU A 301 2.04 15.15 7.33
CA GLU A 301 2.49 14.80 8.66
C GLU A 301 1.46 15.20 9.72
N ASN A 302 1.21 14.25 10.63
CA ASN A 302 0.55 14.39 11.94
C ASN A 302 -0.99 14.40 11.96
N VAL A 303 -1.58 13.20 11.97
CA VAL A 303 -2.76 12.95 12.80
C VAL A 303 -2.27 12.21 14.05
N HIS A 304 -2.29 12.92 15.18
CA HIS A 304 -2.04 12.35 16.49
C HIS A 304 -3.01 11.20 16.75
N ILE A 305 -2.47 10.02 17.06
CA ILE A 305 -3.20 8.99 17.80
C ILE A 305 -3.10 9.42 19.26
N GLU A 306 -4.24 9.81 19.85
CA GLU A 306 -4.36 9.89 21.29
C GLU A 306 -4.20 8.48 21.86
N GLU A 307 -3.04 8.19 22.44
CA GLU A 307 -2.88 7.06 23.34
C GLU A 307 -3.67 7.38 24.61
N GLU A 308 -4.82 6.72 24.79
CA GLU A 308 -5.49 6.66 26.08
C GLU A 308 -4.54 6.05 27.11
N VAL A 309 -4.13 6.90 28.06
CA VAL A 309 -3.29 6.53 29.20
C VAL A 309 -4.11 5.67 30.16
N ALA A 310 -3.89 4.36 30.11
CA ALA A 310 -4.14 3.51 31.26
C ALA A 310 -2.90 3.53 32.17
N SER A 311 -3.05 4.11 33.36
CA SER A 311 -2.21 3.82 34.52
C SER A 311 -3.09 3.10 35.56
N PRO A 312 -2.56 2.26 36.48
CA PRO A 312 -1.25 2.43 37.11
C PRO A 312 -0.42 1.15 37.39
N SER A 313 0.85 1.42 37.68
CA SER A 313 1.70 0.78 38.70
C SER A 313 2.93 -0.03 38.24
N ALA A 314 4.06 0.42 38.79
CA ALA A 314 5.22 -0.33 39.25
C ALA A 314 6.40 -0.60 38.28
N LYS A 315 7.51 0.07 38.65
CA LYS A 315 8.95 -0.24 38.46
C LYS A 315 9.62 0.29 37.20
N THR A 316 10.05 1.54 37.33
CA THR A 316 11.05 2.23 36.51
C THR A 316 12.36 1.42 36.47
N ILE A 317 12.61 0.74 35.36
CA ILE A 317 13.96 0.30 34.97
C ILE A 317 14.50 1.37 34.02
N GLU A 318 15.48 2.13 34.48
CA GLU A 318 16.15 3.18 33.71
C GLU A 318 16.73 2.63 32.40
N LYS A 319 16.11 2.97 31.25
CA LYS A 319 16.75 2.86 29.96
C LYS A 319 17.71 4.04 29.79
N LYS A 320 19.02 3.75 29.67
CA LYS A 320 20.06 4.71 29.28
C LYS A 320 19.68 5.42 27.98
N GLY A 321 19.16 6.64 28.09
CA GLY A 321 18.85 7.51 26.97
C GLY A 321 20.11 8.04 26.28
N LEU A 322 20.06 8.17 24.96
CA LEU A 322 21.08 8.86 24.17
C LEU A 322 21.26 10.30 24.69
N ILE A 323 22.46 10.65 25.12
CA ILE A 323 22.83 12.00 25.53
C ILE A 323 23.32 12.77 24.30
N PHE A 324 22.72 13.92 24.03
CA PHE A 324 23.08 14.81 22.93
C PHE A 324 24.13 15.83 23.40
N GLY A 325 25.29 15.87 22.74
CA GLY A 325 26.39 16.79 23.07
C GLY A 325 26.45 18.01 22.13
N CYS A 326 26.74 19.17 22.70
CA CYS A 326 27.13 20.37 21.96
C CYS A 326 28.66 20.47 21.88
N TRP A 327 29.19 21.09 20.84
CA TRP A 327 30.63 21.30 20.64
C TRP A 327 31.29 22.13 21.77
N CYS A 328 30.52 22.93 22.51
CA CYS A 328 30.99 23.69 23.67
C CYS A 328 31.08 22.86 24.97
N GLY A 329 30.79 21.56 24.91
CA GLY A 329 30.82 20.65 26.06
C GLY A 329 29.49 20.45 26.79
N ALA A 330 28.43 21.20 26.45
CA ALA A 330 27.12 21.03 27.07
C ALA A 330 26.42 19.73 26.65
N ARG A 331 25.67 19.10 27.56
CA ARG A 331 25.01 17.79 27.36
C ARG A 331 23.52 17.87 27.64
N TYR A 332 22.70 17.26 26.79
CA TYR A 332 21.25 17.33 26.82
C TYR A 332 20.61 15.96 26.69
N ILE A 333 19.55 15.71 27.46
CA ILE A 333 18.78 14.46 27.40
C ILE A 333 17.76 14.51 26.24
N ARG A 334 17.34 15.71 25.84
CA ARG A 334 16.38 15.93 24.74
C ARG A 334 17.05 16.71 23.61
N TYR A 335 16.87 16.25 22.38
CA TYR A 335 17.43 16.91 21.19
C TYR A 335 16.96 18.36 21.03
N GLY A 336 15.71 18.67 21.38
CA GLY A 336 15.19 20.04 21.36
C GLY A 336 15.98 21.03 22.21
N ASN A 337 16.54 20.59 23.35
CA ASN A 337 17.33 21.46 24.22
C ASN A 337 18.73 21.74 23.63
N LEU A 338 19.30 20.80 22.86
CA LEU A 338 20.51 21.05 22.08
C LEU A 338 20.26 22.10 20.98
N LEU A 339 19.11 22.03 20.30
CA LEU A 339 18.74 23.00 19.28
C LEU A 339 18.56 24.39 19.86
N ALA A 340 17.85 24.51 20.99
CA ALA A 340 17.68 25.77 21.70
C ALA A 340 19.03 26.35 22.15
N HIS A 341 19.94 25.51 22.63
CA HIS A 341 21.28 25.96 23.04
C HIS A 341 22.15 26.44 21.87
N ARG A 342 22.00 25.89 20.66
CA ARG A 342 22.71 26.35 19.46
C ARG A 342 22.12 27.64 18.85
N ALA A 343 20.94 28.04 19.30
CA ALA A 343 20.27 29.25 18.81
C ALA A 343 20.73 30.53 19.52
N TRP A 344 21.68 30.42 20.47
CA TRP A 344 22.27 31.52 21.22
C TRP A 344 23.79 31.57 21.07
#